data_AF-A0A3B5KT11-F1
#
_entry.id   AF-A0A3B5KT11-F1
#
_cell.length_a   1.000
_cell.length_b   1.000
_cell.length_c   1.000
_cell.angle_alpha   90.00
_cell.angle_beta   90.00
_cell.angle_gamma   90.00
#
_symmetry.space_group_name_H-M   'P 1'
#
loop_
_entity.id
_entity.type
_entity.pdbx_description
1 polymer ?
#
loop_
_entity_poly.entity_id
_entity_poly.type
_entity_poly.pdbx_seq_one_letter_code
_entity_poly.pdbx_strand_id
1 'polypeptide(L)'
;MPRELTQNRIQKIWVPTKDDKRRGTGAPHFANPPTVIVMVGLPARGKTYISKKLTRYLNWIGIPTKVFNVGEYRREAVKNYSSYDFFKPDNESALKIRQQCALAALRDVKSYLKDEGGQVAVFDATNTTRDRRDLILKFGTENEFKIFFIESVCEDPSVIASNIMEVKVSCPDYKDCNKTEAMMDFQKRIECYRTSYQPLDPDQYDRDHSFIKVIDVGRRFLVNRIQDHIQSKIVYYLMNIHVQPRTIYLCRHGESKDNLEGRLGGDSGLSQRGRQFSAALARFVDEQQLKDLKVWTSQLCRSIQTAEHLGVPYEQWKALNEIDAGLCEEMTYDEVKEKFPEEFALRDEDKYYYRYPAGESYQDLVQRVEPVIMELERQENVLVVCHQAVMRCLLAYFLDKSADEMPYLKCPLHTVLKLTPVAYGCKVESISLNVEAVNTHRDRPEVSRHPTRPPAEGRCCRGVLQSDGSSLSSHRK
;
A
#
# COMPACT_ATOMS: atom_id res chain seq x y z
N MET A 1 -39.07 21.75 6.58
CA MET A 1 -38.56 22.38 5.35
C MET A 1 -37.75 21.34 4.59
N PRO A 2 -38.02 21.07 3.31
CA PRO A 2 -37.11 20.27 2.49
C PRO A 2 -35.74 20.95 2.47
N ARG A 3 -34.67 20.17 2.66
CA ARG A 3 -33.29 20.69 2.74
C ARG A 3 -32.80 21.01 1.33
N GLU A 4 -32.29 22.21 1.14
CA GLU A 4 -31.62 22.61 -0.09
C GLU A 4 -30.21 22.02 -0.15
N LEU A 5 -29.79 21.60 -1.34
CA LEU A 5 -28.50 20.95 -1.59
C LEU A 5 -27.68 21.77 -2.58
N THR A 6 -26.37 21.79 -2.38
CA THR A 6 -25.39 22.35 -3.30
C THR A 6 -24.34 21.28 -3.62
N GLN A 7 -23.76 21.32 -4.82
CA GLN A 7 -22.78 20.33 -5.25
C GLN A 7 -21.35 20.84 -4.99
N ASN A 8 -20.52 20.03 -4.33
CA ASN A 8 -19.09 20.31 -4.19
C ASN A 8 -18.42 20.39 -5.57
N ARG A 9 -17.65 21.44 -5.83
CA ARG A 9 -17.07 21.72 -7.15
C ARG A 9 -16.02 20.71 -7.60
N ILE A 10 -15.22 20.15 -6.70
CA ILE A 10 -14.15 19.19 -7.05
C ILE A 10 -14.74 17.79 -7.20
N GLN A 11 -15.35 17.29 -6.14
CA GLN A 11 -15.81 15.90 -6.08
C GLN A 11 -17.20 15.71 -6.71
N LYS A 12 -17.94 16.78 -7.04
CA LYS A 12 -19.30 16.69 -7.57
C LYS A 12 -20.29 15.95 -6.63
N ILE A 13 -20.08 16.03 -5.32
CA ILE A 13 -20.95 15.45 -4.28
C ILE A 13 -21.98 16.47 -3.80
N TRP A 14 -23.25 16.08 -3.71
CA TRP A 14 -24.31 16.90 -3.14
C TRP A 14 -24.21 16.98 -1.62
N VAL A 15 -24.11 18.19 -1.09
CA VAL A 15 -24.04 18.50 0.34
C VAL A 15 -25.12 19.53 0.71
N PRO A 16 -25.62 19.55 1.96
CA PRO A 16 -26.58 20.58 2.38
C PRO A 16 -26.01 22.00 2.24
N THR A 17 -26.84 22.97 1.85
CA THR A 17 -26.45 24.39 1.81
C THR A 17 -26.10 24.88 3.22
N LYS A 18 -25.11 25.78 3.32
CA LYS A 18 -24.43 26.19 4.57
C LYS A 18 -25.30 26.98 5.56
N ASP A 19 -26.60 27.14 5.33
CA ASP A 19 -27.48 27.93 6.21
C ASP A 19 -27.76 27.27 7.57
N ASP A 20 -27.38 26.01 7.77
CA ASP A 20 -27.28 25.42 9.10
C ASP A 20 -25.91 25.70 9.72
N LYS A 21 -25.84 26.75 10.55
CA LYS A 21 -24.78 26.93 11.56
C LYS A 21 -24.77 25.69 12.48
N ARG A 22 -24.06 24.63 12.09
CA ARG A 22 -23.66 23.58 13.02
C ARG A 22 -22.74 24.21 14.07
N ARG A 23 -23.30 24.38 15.27
CA ARG A 23 -22.57 24.65 16.51
C ARG A 23 -21.43 23.64 16.65
N GLY A 24 -20.22 24.15 16.79
CA GLY A 24 -19.03 23.38 17.16
C GLY A 24 -18.31 22.76 15.96
N THR A 25 -17.07 23.19 15.75
CA THR A 25 -16.01 22.36 15.18
C THR A 25 -15.73 21.22 16.16
N GLY A 26 -16.68 20.29 16.31
CA GLY A 26 -16.45 19.05 17.05
C GLY A 26 -15.39 18.24 16.29
N ALA A 27 -14.47 17.63 17.02
CA ALA A 27 -13.57 16.63 16.45
C ALA A 27 -14.39 15.63 15.61
N PRO A 28 -13.86 15.13 14.47
CA PRO A 28 -14.57 14.15 13.67
C PRO A 28 -14.91 12.95 14.56
N HIS A 29 -16.18 12.83 14.94
CA HIS A 29 -16.64 11.67 15.66
C HIS A 29 -16.75 10.55 14.62
N PHE A 30 -15.76 9.66 14.58
CA PHE A 30 -15.84 8.52 13.69
C PHE A 30 -17.04 7.67 14.10
N ALA A 31 -17.93 7.38 13.15
CA ALA A 31 -19.01 6.43 13.35
C ALA A 31 -18.48 4.99 13.58
N ASN A 32 -17.23 4.73 13.15
CA ASN A 32 -16.52 3.48 13.34
C ASN A 32 -15.23 3.71 14.13
N PRO A 33 -15.04 3.04 15.28
CA PRO A 33 -13.79 3.11 16.03
C PRO A 33 -12.59 2.66 15.18
N PRO A 34 -11.41 3.33 15.30
CA PRO A 34 -10.19 2.89 14.64
C PRO A 34 -9.77 1.47 15.06
N THR A 35 -8.99 0.81 14.21
CA THR A 35 -8.55 -0.59 14.43
C THR A 35 -7.04 -0.69 14.61
N VAL A 36 -6.61 -1.43 15.62
CA VAL A 36 -5.22 -1.88 15.78
C VAL A 36 -5.12 -3.33 15.30
N ILE A 37 -4.36 -3.54 14.23
CA ILE A 37 -4.00 -4.86 13.73
C ILE A 37 -2.76 -5.32 14.48
N VAL A 38 -2.84 -6.45 15.16
CA VAL A 38 -1.74 -6.98 15.98
C VAL A 38 -1.16 -8.21 15.31
N MET A 39 0.08 -8.09 14.83
CA MET A 39 0.78 -9.22 14.24
C MET A 39 1.23 -10.20 15.32
N VAL A 40 1.05 -11.50 15.10
CA VAL A 40 1.43 -12.57 16.03
C VAL A 40 2.25 -13.64 15.29
N GLY A 41 3.27 -14.18 15.96
CA GLY A 41 4.00 -15.35 15.49
C GLY A 41 5.52 -15.23 15.62
N LEU A 42 6.21 -16.34 15.39
CA LEU A 42 7.66 -16.44 15.50
C LEU A 42 8.40 -15.55 14.47
N PRO A 43 9.69 -15.20 14.70
CA PRO A 43 10.50 -14.53 13.69
C PRO A 43 10.59 -15.31 12.36
N ALA A 44 10.85 -14.61 11.25
CA ALA A 44 10.90 -15.18 9.88
C ALA A 44 9.62 -15.90 9.40
N ARG A 45 8.45 -15.47 9.90
CA ARG A 45 7.12 -15.95 9.48
C ARG A 45 6.38 -14.97 8.55
N GLY A 46 7.08 -14.08 7.87
CA GLY A 46 6.43 -13.14 6.93
C GLY A 46 5.56 -12.05 7.56
N LYS A 47 5.58 -11.83 8.88
CA LYS A 47 4.79 -10.77 9.54
C LYS A 47 5.01 -9.38 8.91
N THR A 48 6.25 -8.93 8.84
CA THR A 48 6.58 -7.62 8.24
C THR A 48 6.21 -7.55 6.75
N TYR A 49 6.27 -8.67 6.02
CA TYR A 49 5.79 -8.74 4.63
C TYR A 49 4.28 -8.48 4.58
N ILE A 50 3.50 -9.22 5.39
CA ILE A 50 2.05 -9.05 5.49
C ILE A 50 1.71 -7.62 5.92
N SER A 51 2.36 -7.09 6.97
CA SER A 51 2.13 -5.73 7.47
C SER A 51 2.29 -4.68 6.38
N LYS A 52 3.42 -4.68 5.66
CA LYS A 52 3.66 -3.69 4.60
C LYS A 52 2.71 -3.86 3.44
N LYS A 53 2.48 -5.09 2.97
CA LYS A 53 1.59 -5.36 1.84
C LYS A 53 0.14 -5.02 2.14
N LEU A 54 -0.31 -5.27 3.38
CA LEU A 54 -1.64 -4.92 3.84
C LEU A 54 -1.80 -3.41 4.00
N THR A 55 -0.82 -2.74 4.61
CA THR A 55 -0.82 -1.27 4.73
C THR A 55 -0.87 -0.59 3.36
N ARG A 56 -0.09 -1.09 2.39
CA ARG A 56 -0.12 -0.59 1.01
C ARG A 56 -1.50 -0.73 0.37
N TYR A 57 -2.12 -1.90 0.49
CA TYR A 57 -3.47 -2.15 -0.01
C TYR A 57 -4.50 -1.22 0.65
N LEU A 58 -4.52 -1.14 1.99
CA LEU A 58 -5.46 -0.32 2.73
C LEU A 58 -5.31 1.17 2.39
N ASN A 59 -4.09 1.68 2.32
CA ASN A 59 -3.85 3.07 1.90
C ASN A 59 -4.30 3.31 0.45
N TRP A 60 -4.02 2.37 -0.46
CA TRP A 60 -4.40 2.50 -1.87
C TRP A 60 -5.92 2.58 -2.04
N ILE A 61 -6.72 1.79 -1.30
CA ILE A 61 -8.19 1.89 -1.31
C ILE A 61 -8.75 3.08 -0.51
N GLY A 62 -7.88 3.92 0.08
CA GLY A 62 -8.27 5.14 0.80
C GLY A 62 -8.52 4.96 2.30
N ILE A 63 -8.03 3.90 2.93
CA ILE A 63 -8.06 3.67 4.38
C ILE A 63 -6.70 4.05 4.99
N PRO A 64 -6.57 5.20 5.68
CA PRO A 64 -5.30 5.65 6.25
C PRO A 64 -4.74 4.62 7.24
N THR A 65 -3.61 4.04 6.85
CA THR A 65 -2.98 2.94 7.56
C THR A 65 -1.48 3.17 7.75
N LYS A 66 -0.95 2.86 8.93
CA LYS A 66 0.49 2.96 9.24
C LYS A 66 1.01 1.74 9.99
N VAL A 67 2.24 1.33 9.67
CA VAL A 67 2.95 0.24 10.36
C VAL A 67 3.79 0.80 11.50
N PHE A 68 3.74 0.14 12.66
CA PHE A 68 4.56 0.41 13.84
C PHE A 68 5.39 -0.83 14.13
N ASN A 69 6.63 -0.86 13.63
CA ASN A 69 7.52 -2.01 13.77
C ASN A 69 8.35 -1.89 15.06
N VAL A 70 8.03 -2.68 16.09
CA VAL A 70 8.74 -2.62 17.40
C VAL A 70 10.23 -2.93 17.26
N GLY A 71 10.63 -3.64 16.20
CA GLY A 71 12.04 -3.87 15.87
C GLY A 71 12.81 -2.60 15.52
N GLU A 72 12.17 -1.60 14.92
CA GLU A 72 12.75 -0.27 14.63
C GLU A 72 12.98 0.51 15.92
N TYR A 73 11.96 0.63 16.77
CA TYR A 73 12.07 1.23 18.11
C TYR A 73 13.19 0.60 18.95
N ARG A 74 13.35 -0.73 18.87
CA ARG A 74 14.44 -1.44 19.55
C ARG A 74 15.82 -1.07 18.99
N ARG A 75 15.97 -0.95 17.67
CA ARG A 75 17.25 -0.56 17.05
C ARG A 75 17.63 0.88 17.37
N GLU A 76 16.66 1.77 17.51
CA GLU A 76 16.91 3.15 17.96
C GLU A 76 17.33 3.20 19.43
N ALA A 77 16.69 2.41 20.29
CA ALA A 77 17.03 2.34 21.71
C ALA A 77 18.36 1.61 21.97
N VAL A 78 18.67 0.58 21.18
CA VAL A 78 19.86 -0.27 21.32
C VAL A 78 20.69 -0.14 20.05
N LYS A 79 21.62 0.81 20.05
CA LYS A 79 22.39 1.25 18.86
C LYS A 79 23.14 0.11 18.16
N ASN A 80 23.67 -0.85 18.91
CA ASN A 80 24.43 -1.98 18.37
C ASN A 80 23.80 -3.30 18.81
N TYR A 81 23.39 -4.13 17.84
CA TYR A 81 22.99 -5.52 18.08
C TYR A 81 24.26 -6.39 18.13
N SER A 82 24.40 -7.21 19.18
CA SER A 82 25.53 -8.12 19.34
C SER A 82 25.16 -9.55 18.95
N SER A 83 24.19 -10.15 19.64
CA SER A 83 23.81 -11.55 19.46
C SER A 83 22.38 -11.85 19.90
N TYR A 84 21.93 -13.07 19.61
CA TYR A 84 20.66 -13.64 20.07
C TYR A 84 20.49 -13.64 21.60
N ASP A 85 21.55 -13.45 22.39
CA ASP A 85 21.50 -13.39 23.86
C ASP A 85 20.60 -12.25 24.37
N PHE A 86 20.44 -11.19 23.58
CA PHE A 86 19.49 -10.12 23.86
C PHE A 86 18.03 -10.62 23.88
N PHE A 87 17.72 -11.71 23.18
CA PHE A 87 16.37 -12.23 23.05
C PHE A 87 16.03 -13.36 24.01
N LYS A 88 17.01 -13.86 24.78
CA LYS A 88 16.78 -14.92 25.75
C LYS A 88 15.74 -14.49 26.81
N PRO A 89 14.92 -15.43 27.31
CA PRO A 89 13.86 -15.13 28.27
C PRO A 89 14.39 -14.79 29.68
N ASP A 90 15.56 -15.31 30.05
CA ASP A 90 16.27 -15.05 31.31
C ASP A 90 16.97 -13.68 31.36
N ASN A 91 17.09 -13.00 30.21
CA ASN A 91 17.69 -11.67 30.15
C ASN A 91 16.67 -10.58 30.56
N GLU A 92 16.54 -10.35 31.87
CA GLU A 92 15.60 -9.38 32.44
C GLU A 92 15.81 -7.95 31.90
N SER A 93 17.08 -7.53 31.76
CA SER A 93 17.42 -6.19 31.25
C SER A 93 16.91 -5.98 29.83
N ALA A 94 17.13 -6.96 28.94
CA ALA A 94 16.67 -6.90 27.55
C ALA A 94 15.15 -7.08 27.45
N LEU A 95 14.54 -7.85 28.35
CA LEU A 95 13.09 -7.96 28.44
C LEU A 95 12.45 -6.59 28.78
N LYS A 96 12.98 -5.88 29.78
CA LYS A 96 12.54 -4.52 30.15
C LYS A 96 12.68 -3.54 28.98
N ILE A 97 13.81 -3.55 28.27
CA ILE A 97 14.01 -2.70 27.08
C ILE A 97 12.98 -3.03 26.00
N ARG A 98 12.79 -4.31 25.65
CA ARG A 98 11.80 -4.74 24.64
C ARG A 98 10.37 -4.35 25.04
N GLN A 99 10.04 -4.38 26.32
CA GLN A 99 8.74 -3.94 26.82
C GLN A 99 8.58 -2.43 26.70
N GLN A 100 9.61 -1.64 27.05
CA GLN A 100 9.60 -0.19 26.86
C GLN A 100 9.45 0.22 25.40
N CYS A 101 10.13 -0.46 24.47
CA CYS A 101 9.97 -0.23 23.03
C CYS A 101 8.53 -0.52 22.55
N ALA A 102 7.92 -1.59 23.04
CA ALA A 102 6.52 -1.91 22.71
C ALA A 102 5.55 -0.84 23.24
N LEU A 103 5.77 -0.35 24.48
CA LEU A 103 4.97 0.74 25.05
C LEU A 103 5.17 2.07 24.30
N ALA A 104 6.40 2.36 23.86
CA ALA A 104 6.68 3.53 23.03
C ALA A 104 5.92 3.46 21.70
N ALA A 105 5.97 2.32 21.01
CA ALA A 105 5.21 2.12 19.78
C ALA A 105 3.69 2.22 20.00
N LEU A 106 3.14 1.72 21.12
CA LEU A 106 1.71 1.88 21.44
C LEU A 106 1.31 3.34 21.71
N ARG A 107 2.21 4.17 22.27
CA ARG A 107 1.96 5.61 22.41
C ARG A 107 1.84 6.29 21.04
N ASP A 108 2.70 5.91 20.10
CA ASP A 108 2.66 6.46 18.74
C ASP A 108 1.44 5.94 17.97
N VAL A 109 1.02 4.69 18.20
CA VAL A 109 -0.27 4.16 17.70
C VAL A 109 -1.43 5.02 18.18
N LYS A 110 -1.45 5.38 19.47
CA LYS A 110 -2.48 6.25 20.05
C LYS A 110 -2.50 7.63 19.39
N SER A 111 -1.34 8.28 19.26
CA SER A 111 -1.19 9.57 18.57
C SER A 111 -1.73 9.50 17.16
N TYR A 112 -1.33 8.47 16.40
CA TYR A 112 -1.75 8.32 15.02
C TYR A 112 -3.26 8.15 14.85
N LEU A 113 -3.89 7.30 15.68
CA LEU A 113 -5.31 7.00 15.58
C LEU A 113 -6.22 8.10 16.17
N LYS A 114 -5.77 8.87 17.17
CA LYS A 114 -6.58 9.95 17.77
C LYS A 114 -6.31 11.32 17.16
N ASP A 115 -5.05 11.63 16.89
CA ASP A 115 -4.61 13.01 16.61
C ASP A 115 -4.26 13.24 15.13
N GLU A 116 -3.78 12.20 14.42
CA GLU A 116 -3.32 12.31 13.02
C GLU A 116 -4.37 11.86 11.98
N GLY A 117 -5.57 11.43 12.42
CA GLY A 117 -6.66 10.98 11.54
C GLY A 117 -6.46 9.59 10.94
N GLY A 118 -5.56 8.77 11.51
CA GLY A 118 -5.36 7.38 11.14
C GLY A 118 -6.58 6.50 11.44
N GLN A 119 -6.88 5.55 10.57
CA GLN A 119 -7.99 4.60 10.78
C GLN A 119 -7.51 3.21 11.20
N VAL A 120 -6.36 2.78 10.70
CA VAL A 120 -5.78 1.46 11.00
C VAL A 120 -4.32 1.56 11.39
N ALA A 121 -3.94 0.98 12.52
CA ALA A 121 -2.54 0.87 12.95
C ALA A 121 -2.09 -0.59 12.93
N VAL A 122 -1.03 -0.91 12.19
CA VAL A 122 -0.45 -2.26 12.17
C VAL A 122 0.70 -2.35 13.15
N PHE A 123 0.48 -3.01 14.28
CA PHE A 123 1.48 -3.24 15.31
C PHE A 123 2.32 -4.50 14.97
N ASP A 124 3.46 -4.30 14.32
CA ASP A 124 4.36 -5.37 13.87
C ASP A 124 5.39 -5.75 14.94
N ALA A 125 5.10 -6.81 15.67
CA ALA A 125 5.98 -7.45 16.63
C ALA A 125 5.70 -8.97 16.69
N THR A 126 6.44 -9.71 17.52
CA THR A 126 6.21 -11.15 17.69
C THR A 126 4.91 -11.44 18.44
N ASN A 127 4.62 -10.70 19.52
CA ASN A 127 3.41 -10.82 20.35
C ASN A 127 3.02 -12.28 20.69
N THR A 128 4.05 -13.10 20.92
CA THR A 128 3.96 -14.55 21.07
C THR A 128 3.41 -15.02 22.41
N THR A 129 3.37 -14.17 23.44
CA THR A 129 2.87 -14.50 24.78
C THR A 129 1.47 -13.91 25.02
N ARG A 130 0.64 -14.58 25.83
CA ARG A 130 -0.69 -14.11 26.24
C ARG A 130 -0.61 -12.80 27.00
N ASP A 131 0.30 -12.68 27.98
CA ASP A 131 0.51 -11.44 28.75
C ASP A 131 0.75 -10.21 27.87
N ARG A 132 1.50 -10.37 26.77
CA ARG A 132 1.74 -9.28 25.82
C ARG A 132 0.46 -8.91 25.07
N ARG A 133 -0.34 -9.90 24.67
CA ARG A 133 -1.60 -9.67 23.96
C ARG A 133 -2.65 -9.05 24.88
N ASP A 134 -2.73 -9.48 26.14
CA ASP A 134 -3.60 -8.90 27.17
C ASP A 134 -3.29 -7.43 27.42
N LEU A 135 -2.01 -7.06 27.45
CA LEU A 135 -1.59 -5.66 27.54
C LEU A 135 -2.10 -4.83 26.36
N ILE A 136 -2.03 -5.38 25.14
CA ILE A 136 -2.49 -4.71 23.93
C ILE A 136 -4.03 -4.63 23.88
N LEU A 137 -4.72 -5.68 24.33
CA LEU A 137 -6.19 -5.70 24.49
C LEU A 137 -6.63 -4.63 25.47
N LYS A 138 -5.97 -4.54 26.64
CA LYS A 138 -6.23 -3.49 27.64
C LYS A 138 -6.01 -2.09 27.05
N PHE A 139 -4.92 -1.89 26.32
CA PHE A 139 -4.66 -0.63 25.60
C PHE A 139 -5.77 -0.31 24.59
N GLY A 140 -6.27 -1.31 23.85
CA GLY A 140 -7.39 -1.14 22.93
C GLY A 140 -8.66 -0.68 23.64
N THR A 141 -9.06 -1.37 24.70
CA THR A 141 -10.24 -1.05 25.51
C THR A 141 -10.15 0.35 26.12
N GLU A 142 -9.02 0.73 26.71
CA GLU A 142 -8.81 2.05 27.34
C GLU A 142 -8.85 3.21 26.36
N ASN A 143 -8.58 2.97 25.07
CA ASN A 143 -8.54 4.01 24.06
C ASN A 143 -9.70 3.95 23.06
N GLU A 144 -10.62 3.00 23.25
CA GLU A 144 -11.76 2.72 22.36
C GLU A 144 -11.33 2.31 20.94
N PHE A 145 -10.29 1.48 20.85
CA PHE A 145 -9.84 0.90 19.59
C PHE A 145 -10.28 -0.56 19.46
N LYS A 146 -10.65 -0.97 18.26
CA LYS A 146 -10.86 -2.39 17.93
C LYS A 146 -9.50 -3.08 17.81
N ILE A 147 -9.41 -4.33 18.26
CA ILE A 147 -8.20 -5.16 18.13
C ILE A 147 -8.50 -6.31 17.18
N PHE A 148 -7.67 -6.47 16.15
CA PHE A 148 -7.74 -7.59 15.22
C PHE A 148 -6.38 -8.27 15.09
N PHE A 149 -6.28 -9.55 15.46
CA PHE A 149 -5.00 -10.26 15.39
C PHE A 149 -4.78 -10.93 14.03
N ILE A 150 -3.56 -10.85 13.52
CA ILE A 150 -3.10 -11.65 12.37
C ILE A 150 -1.93 -12.51 12.83
N GLU A 151 -2.18 -13.80 13.02
CA GLU A 151 -1.14 -14.76 13.36
C GLU A 151 -0.61 -15.45 12.09
N SER A 152 0.71 -15.45 11.92
CA SER A 152 1.36 -16.21 10.84
C SER A 152 2.10 -17.41 11.41
N VAL A 153 1.63 -18.61 11.04
CA VAL A 153 2.17 -19.91 11.45
C VAL A 153 2.75 -20.60 10.21
N CYS A 154 4.02 -20.99 10.30
CA CYS A 154 4.69 -21.78 9.26
C CYS A 154 5.73 -22.67 9.92
N GLU A 155 5.67 -23.97 9.62
CA GLU A 155 6.64 -24.94 10.15
C GLU A 155 7.62 -25.44 9.08
N ASP A 156 7.34 -25.16 7.80
CA ASP A 156 8.19 -25.56 6.67
C ASP A 156 9.61 -24.95 6.76
N PRO A 157 10.67 -25.77 6.95
CA PRO A 157 12.04 -25.29 7.07
C PRO A 157 12.56 -24.55 5.83
N SER A 158 12.07 -24.91 4.63
CA SER A 158 12.50 -24.31 3.37
C SER A 158 12.03 -22.86 3.25
N VAL A 159 10.76 -22.61 3.60
CA VAL A 159 10.18 -21.27 3.65
C VAL A 159 10.88 -20.41 4.69
N ILE A 160 11.18 -20.97 5.86
CA ILE A 160 11.86 -20.26 6.94
C ILE A 160 13.27 -19.85 6.51
N ALA A 161 14.02 -20.77 5.90
CA ALA A 161 15.36 -20.50 5.39
C ALA A 161 15.33 -19.42 4.30
N SER A 162 14.41 -19.51 3.34
CA SER A 162 14.23 -18.50 2.30
C SER A 162 13.94 -17.10 2.88
N ASN A 163 12.97 -17.02 3.81
CA ASN A 163 12.62 -15.77 4.50
C ASN A 163 13.81 -15.15 5.27
N ILE A 164 14.66 -15.98 5.89
CA ILE A 164 15.86 -15.51 6.59
C ILE A 164 16.85 -14.92 5.59
N MET A 165 17.13 -15.65 4.51
CA MET A 165 18.13 -15.28 3.51
C MET A 165 17.74 -14.03 2.71
N GLU A 166 16.49 -13.91 2.30
CA GLU A 166 16.04 -12.78 1.49
C GLU A 166 15.98 -11.48 2.29
N VAL A 167 15.58 -11.56 3.58
CA VAL A 167 15.10 -10.39 4.31
C VAL A 167 15.85 -10.11 5.62
N LYS A 168 16.32 -11.14 6.31
CA LYS A 168 16.85 -11.01 7.68
C LYS A 168 18.36 -10.91 7.71
N VAL A 169 19.04 -11.60 6.80
CA VAL A 169 20.50 -11.48 6.65
C VAL A 169 20.91 -10.09 6.13
N SER A 170 20.05 -9.42 5.37
CA SER A 170 20.26 -8.04 4.88
C SER A 170 19.75 -6.95 5.85
N CYS A 171 19.27 -7.33 7.03
CA CYS A 171 18.77 -6.40 8.05
C CYS A 171 19.93 -5.59 8.68
N PRO A 172 19.69 -4.32 9.10
CA PRO A 172 20.69 -3.53 9.83
C PRO A 172 21.28 -4.21 11.08
N ASP A 173 20.55 -5.16 11.68
CA ASP A 173 21.03 -5.94 12.82
C ASP A 173 22.28 -6.78 12.49
N TYR A 174 22.47 -7.18 11.23
CA TYR A 174 23.54 -8.09 10.80
C TYR A 174 24.54 -7.43 9.84
N LYS A 175 24.63 -6.10 9.85
CA LYS A 175 25.47 -5.32 8.94
C LYS A 175 26.96 -5.74 8.99
N ASP A 176 27.44 -6.11 10.18
CA ASP A 176 28.84 -6.46 10.43
C ASP A 176 29.06 -7.99 10.52
N CYS A 177 28.05 -8.80 10.19
CA CYS A 177 28.13 -10.26 10.25
C CYS A 177 28.19 -10.86 8.84
N ASN A 178 28.87 -12.01 8.69
CA ASN A 178 28.75 -12.77 7.45
C ASN A 178 27.38 -13.48 7.37
N LYS A 179 26.96 -13.87 6.16
CA LYS A 179 25.63 -14.45 5.93
C LYS A 179 25.37 -15.73 6.73
N THR A 180 26.41 -16.55 6.89
CA THR A 180 26.32 -17.84 7.61
C THR A 180 26.14 -17.63 9.11
N GLU A 181 26.94 -16.75 9.71
CA GLU A 181 26.83 -16.36 11.12
C GLU A 181 25.49 -15.69 11.42
N ALA A 182 25.05 -14.77 10.55
CA ALA A 182 23.75 -14.12 10.67
C ALA A 182 22.61 -15.16 10.64
N MET A 183 22.70 -16.17 9.77
CA MET A 183 21.71 -17.25 9.71
C MET A 183 21.70 -18.08 10.99
N MET A 184 22.87 -18.47 11.51
CA MET A 184 22.99 -19.26 12.75
C MET A 184 22.48 -18.49 13.98
N ASP A 185 22.85 -17.21 14.10
CA ASP A 185 22.34 -16.32 15.15
C ASP A 185 20.82 -16.18 15.07
N PHE A 186 20.28 -15.97 13.87
CA PHE A 186 18.84 -15.82 13.68
C PHE A 186 18.06 -17.10 13.99
N GLN A 187 18.61 -18.28 13.69
CA GLN A 187 18.02 -19.57 14.09
C GLN A 187 17.95 -19.70 15.61
N LYS A 188 19.04 -19.38 16.34
CA LYS A 188 19.05 -19.38 17.81
C LYS A 188 18.06 -18.36 18.38
N ARG A 189 17.95 -17.19 17.75
CA ARG A 189 16.95 -16.17 18.10
C ARG A 189 15.52 -16.70 17.96
N ILE A 190 15.20 -17.47 16.91
CA ILE A 190 13.88 -18.10 16.77
C ILE A 190 13.62 -19.06 17.94
N GLU A 191 14.62 -19.84 18.35
CA GLU A 191 14.50 -20.78 19.46
C GLU A 191 14.17 -20.07 20.78
N CYS A 192 14.77 -18.91 21.06
CA CYS A 192 14.44 -18.11 22.23
C CYS A 192 12.95 -17.71 22.31
N TYR A 193 12.29 -17.51 21.17
CA TYR A 193 10.85 -17.21 21.15
C TYR A 193 9.99 -18.48 21.19
N ARG A 194 10.49 -19.61 20.68
CA ARG A 194 9.75 -20.87 20.64
C ARG A 194 9.41 -21.38 22.04
N THR A 195 10.32 -21.24 23.00
CA THR A 195 10.14 -21.70 24.39
C THR A 195 8.98 -21.03 25.13
N SER A 196 8.59 -19.82 24.73
CA SER A 196 7.52 -19.02 25.36
C SER A 196 6.35 -18.75 24.42
N TYR A 197 6.31 -19.38 23.25
CA TYR A 197 5.27 -19.13 22.26
C TYR A 197 3.96 -19.81 22.66
N GLN A 198 2.92 -18.99 22.84
CA GLN A 198 1.55 -19.39 23.08
C GLN A 198 0.72 -18.95 21.86
N PRO A 199 0.49 -19.83 20.87
CA PRO A 199 -0.34 -19.52 19.71
C PRO A 199 -1.73 -19.02 20.12
N LEU A 200 -2.44 -18.34 19.22
CA LEU A 200 -3.84 -18.01 19.48
C LEU A 200 -4.64 -19.31 19.64
N ASP A 201 -5.67 -19.35 20.47
CA ASP A 201 -6.47 -20.54 20.76
C ASP A 201 -7.96 -20.22 20.58
N PRO A 202 -8.56 -20.51 19.41
CA PRO A 202 -9.97 -20.22 19.12
C PRO A 202 -10.95 -20.97 20.03
N ASP A 203 -10.55 -22.12 20.56
CA ASP A 203 -11.46 -23.05 21.23
C ASP A 203 -11.56 -22.74 22.72
N GLN A 204 -10.53 -22.14 23.31
CA GLN A 204 -10.48 -21.82 24.73
C GLN A 204 -10.16 -20.34 24.96
N TYR A 205 -8.88 -19.99 25.09
CA TYR A 205 -8.44 -18.70 25.66
C TYR A 205 -8.80 -17.50 24.79
N ASP A 206 -8.66 -17.62 23.47
CA ASP A 206 -8.86 -16.51 22.52
C ASP A 206 -10.23 -16.58 21.81
N ARG A 207 -11.19 -17.37 22.32
CA ARG A 207 -12.52 -17.63 21.69
C ARG A 207 -13.32 -16.36 21.38
N ASP A 208 -13.21 -15.35 22.24
CA ASP A 208 -13.95 -14.10 22.10
C ASP A 208 -13.18 -13.01 21.32
N HIS A 209 -11.97 -13.31 20.84
CA HIS A 209 -11.13 -12.36 20.11
C HIS A 209 -11.28 -12.46 18.60
N SER A 210 -11.19 -11.32 17.92
CA SER A 210 -11.24 -11.23 16.47
C SER A 210 -9.86 -11.47 15.87
N PHE A 211 -9.72 -12.51 15.06
CA PHE A 211 -8.43 -12.82 14.46
C PHE A 211 -8.51 -13.66 13.19
N ILE A 212 -7.39 -13.69 12.48
CA ILE A 212 -7.09 -14.64 11.43
C ILE A 212 -5.74 -15.31 11.71
N LYS A 213 -5.70 -16.64 11.61
CA LYS A 213 -4.46 -17.41 11.51
C LYS A 213 -4.21 -17.75 10.05
N VAL A 214 -3.04 -17.37 9.55
CA VAL A 214 -2.50 -17.73 8.24
C VAL A 214 -1.53 -18.88 8.45
N ILE A 215 -1.85 -20.06 7.92
CA ILE A 215 -1.10 -21.31 8.16
C ILE A 215 -0.43 -21.74 6.87
N ASP A 216 0.86 -22.06 6.96
CA ASP A 216 1.73 -22.53 5.88
C ASP A 216 1.64 -21.64 4.64
N VAL A 217 1.89 -20.35 4.83
CA VAL A 217 1.98 -19.35 3.75
C VAL A 217 0.66 -19.23 2.96
N GLY A 218 -0.47 -19.32 3.66
CA GLY A 218 -1.80 -19.15 3.07
C GLY A 218 -2.42 -20.42 2.51
N ARG A 219 -1.85 -21.61 2.78
CA ARG A 219 -2.49 -22.88 2.45
C ARG A 219 -3.80 -23.10 3.22
N ARG A 220 -3.86 -22.64 4.46
CA ARG A 220 -5.04 -22.75 5.32
C ARG A 220 -5.22 -21.50 6.15
N PHE A 221 -6.47 -21.16 6.41
CA PHE A 221 -6.85 -20.03 7.24
C PHE A 221 -7.79 -20.50 8.36
N LEU A 222 -7.66 -19.89 9.54
CA LEU A 222 -8.65 -19.99 10.61
C LEU A 222 -9.07 -18.57 10.97
N VAL A 223 -10.35 -18.27 10.79
CA VAL A 223 -10.91 -16.93 11.02
C VAL A 223 -11.88 -17.00 12.18
N ASN A 224 -11.75 -16.10 13.16
CA ASN A 224 -12.63 -16.02 14.32
C ASN A 224 -13.22 -14.61 14.48
N ARG A 225 -14.53 -14.54 14.70
CA ARG A 225 -15.31 -13.34 15.09
C ARG A 225 -14.96 -12.06 14.33
N ILE A 226 -15.22 -12.01 13.02
CA ILE A 226 -15.12 -10.77 12.24
C ILE A 226 -16.19 -9.77 12.69
N GLN A 227 -15.76 -8.57 13.08
CA GLN A 227 -16.62 -7.53 13.69
C GLN A 227 -17.14 -6.52 12.69
N ASP A 228 -16.40 -6.27 11.59
CA ASP A 228 -16.76 -5.24 10.63
C ASP A 228 -16.22 -5.51 9.22
N HIS A 229 -16.60 -4.61 8.31
CA HIS A 229 -16.20 -4.63 6.91
C HIS A 229 -14.67 -4.51 6.70
N ILE A 230 -13.96 -3.74 7.54
CA ILE A 230 -12.50 -3.58 7.39
C ILE A 230 -11.82 -4.91 7.68
N GLN A 231 -12.19 -5.58 8.77
CA GLN A 231 -11.71 -6.92 9.10
C GLN A 231 -12.06 -7.94 8.00
N SER A 232 -13.27 -7.89 7.46
CA SER A 232 -13.66 -8.76 6.33
C SER A 232 -12.81 -8.52 5.08
N LYS A 233 -12.51 -7.25 4.73
CA LYS A 233 -11.62 -6.91 3.61
C LYS A 233 -10.19 -7.38 3.85
N ILE A 234 -9.68 -7.25 5.08
CA ILE A 234 -8.36 -7.76 5.45
C ILE A 234 -8.29 -9.27 5.25
N VAL A 235 -9.28 -10.02 5.76
CA VAL A 235 -9.34 -11.48 5.57
C VAL A 235 -9.38 -11.83 4.09
N TYR A 236 -10.26 -11.20 3.31
CA TYR A 236 -10.35 -11.43 1.87
C TYR A 236 -9.02 -11.16 1.15
N TYR A 237 -8.34 -10.05 1.47
CA TYR A 237 -7.04 -9.74 0.90
C TYR A 237 -5.97 -10.79 1.25
N LEU A 238 -5.90 -11.20 2.52
CA LEU A 238 -4.93 -12.20 2.98
C LEU A 238 -5.13 -13.57 2.33
N MET A 239 -6.37 -13.92 1.97
CA MET A 239 -6.70 -15.15 1.27
C MET A 239 -6.28 -15.16 -0.21
N ASN A 240 -6.06 -13.98 -0.81
CA ASN A 240 -5.74 -13.85 -2.23
C ASN A 240 -4.25 -13.57 -2.50
N ILE A 241 -3.48 -13.13 -1.50
CA ILE A 241 -2.05 -12.92 -1.68
C ILE A 241 -1.25 -14.22 -1.60
N HIS A 242 -0.17 -14.31 -2.38
CA HIS A 242 0.85 -15.34 -2.24
C HIS A 242 2.26 -14.77 -2.33
N VAL A 243 3.25 -15.59 -1.97
CA VAL A 243 4.68 -15.22 -1.94
C VAL A 243 5.50 -15.81 -3.09
N GLN A 244 4.88 -16.64 -3.95
CA GLN A 244 5.58 -17.23 -5.08
C GLN A 244 6.15 -16.14 -6.00
N PRO A 245 7.42 -16.25 -6.44
CA PRO A 245 8.00 -15.33 -7.41
C PRO A 245 7.20 -15.34 -8.70
N ARG A 246 6.91 -14.15 -9.22
CA ARG A 246 6.12 -13.94 -10.44
C ARG A 246 6.45 -12.61 -11.09
N THR A 247 6.02 -12.43 -12.34
CA THR A 247 6.22 -11.18 -13.07
C THR A 247 4.90 -10.63 -13.59
N ILE A 248 4.65 -9.35 -13.34
CA ILE A 248 3.48 -8.64 -13.87
C ILE A 248 3.99 -7.64 -14.91
N TYR A 249 3.41 -7.66 -16.10
CA TYR A 249 3.71 -6.72 -17.17
C TYR A 249 2.55 -5.76 -17.32
N LEU A 250 2.83 -4.46 -17.24
CA LEU A 250 1.85 -3.41 -17.50
C LEU A 250 2.27 -2.65 -18.75
N CYS A 251 1.36 -2.50 -19.71
CA CYS A 251 1.54 -1.56 -20.80
C CYS A 251 0.20 -0.91 -21.16
N ARG A 252 0.28 0.20 -21.89
CA ARG A 252 -0.89 0.76 -22.54
C ARG A 252 -1.19 0.00 -23.82
N HIS A 253 -2.39 0.20 -24.35
CA HIS A 253 -2.67 -0.06 -25.76
C HIS A 253 -1.64 0.64 -26.67
N GLY A 254 -1.48 0.14 -27.91
CA GLY A 254 -0.74 0.87 -28.94
C GLY A 254 -1.38 2.23 -29.24
N GLU A 255 -0.61 3.18 -29.76
CA GLU A 255 -1.11 4.52 -30.12
C GLU A 255 -2.42 4.42 -30.93
N SER A 256 -3.45 5.15 -30.50
CA SER A 256 -4.76 5.21 -31.17
C SER A 256 -4.91 6.46 -32.05
N LYS A 257 -5.98 6.52 -32.85
CA LYS A 257 -6.31 7.74 -33.61
C LYS A 257 -6.60 8.92 -32.69
N ASP A 258 -7.33 8.71 -31.60
CA ASP A 258 -7.61 9.77 -30.61
C ASP A 258 -6.32 10.29 -29.96
N ASN A 259 -5.30 9.45 -29.79
CA ASN A 259 -4.00 9.94 -29.29
C ASN A 259 -3.35 10.90 -30.27
N LEU A 260 -3.38 10.61 -31.58
CA LEU A 260 -2.83 11.51 -32.61
C LEU A 260 -3.53 12.86 -32.62
N GLU A 261 -4.84 12.87 -32.38
CA GLU A 261 -5.68 14.07 -32.34
C GLU A 261 -5.67 14.77 -30.96
N GLY A 262 -5.06 14.15 -29.94
CA GLY A 262 -5.03 14.68 -28.58
C GLY A 262 -6.38 14.65 -27.85
N ARG A 263 -7.31 13.78 -28.28
CA ARG A 263 -8.65 13.63 -27.69
C ARG A 263 -8.64 12.75 -26.44
N LEU A 264 -9.53 13.09 -25.50
CA LEU A 264 -9.78 12.35 -24.27
C LEU A 264 -10.80 11.23 -24.50
N GLY A 265 -10.61 10.11 -23.80
CA GLY A 265 -11.60 9.03 -23.76
C GLY A 265 -11.79 8.33 -25.11
N GLY A 266 -13.05 8.17 -25.52
CA GLY A 266 -13.46 7.59 -26.79
C GLY A 266 -13.16 6.10 -26.93
N ASP A 267 -13.47 5.54 -28.11
CA ASP A 267 -13.22 4.14 -28.45
C ASP A 267 -12.56 3.96 -29.84
N SER A 268 -11.68 4.91 -30.24
CA SER A 268 -10.95 4.73 -31.49
C SER A 268 -10.02 3.52 -31.49
N GLY A 269 -9.82 2.95 -32.69
CA GLY A 269 -8.86 1.89 -32.93
C GLY A 269 -7.41 2.40 -33.06
N LEU A 270 -6.49 1.45 -33.26
CA LEU A 270 -5.06 1.71 -33.38
C LEU A 270 -4.68 2.55 -34.62
N SER A 271 -3.70 3.42 -34.44
CA SER A 271 -2.94 4.06 -35.52
C SER A 271 -2.04 3.05 -36.23
N GLN A 272 -1.37 3.46 -37.30
CA GLN A 272 -0.35 2.61 -37.95
C GLN A 272 0.78 2.26 -36.98
N ARG A 273 1.25 3.22 -36.17
CA ARG A 273 2.29 3.00 -35.16
C ARG A 273 1.78 2.13 -34.02
N GLY A 274 0.50 2.26 -33.63
CA GLY A 274 -0.12 1.37 -32.64
C GLY A 274 -0.11 -0.11 -33.07
N ARG A 275 -0.34 -0.40 -34.36
CA ARG A 275 -0.22 -1.77 -34.90
C ARG A 275 1.23 -2.27 -34.91
N GLN A 276 2.18 -1.41 -35.26
CA GLN A 276 3.61 -1.74 -35.19
C GLN A 276 4.05 -2.08 -33.76
N PHE A 277 3.58 -1.31 -32.77
CA PHE A 277 3.79 -1.63 -31.36
C PHE A 277 3.18 -2.97 -30.97
N SER A 278 1.96 -3.26 -31.43
CA SER A 278 1.28 -4.53 -31.12
C SER A 278 2.07 -5.74 -31.65
N ALA A 279 2.64 -5.64 -32.86
CA ALA A 279 3.56 -6.64 -33.39
C ALA A 279 4.89 -6.73 -32.62
N ALA A 280 5.43 -5.60 -32.16
CA ALA A 280 6.65 -5.58 -31.34
C ALA A 280 6.40 -6.18 -29.94
N LEU A 281 5.22 -5.96 -29.37
CA LEU A 281 4.80 -6.53 -28.09
C LEU A 281 4.67 -8.05 -28.18
N ALA A 282 4.12 -8.59 -29.28
CA ALA A 282 4.07 -10.03 -29.52
C ALA A 282 5.47 -10.65 -29.51
N ARG A 283 6.42 -10.08 -30.28
CA ARG A 283 7.82 -10.54 -30.28
C ARG A 283 8.46 -10.46 -28.90
N PHE A 284 8.24 -9.35 -28.18
CA PHE A 284 8.76 -9.18 -26.83
C PHE A 284 8.23 -10.28 -25.89
N VAL A 285 6.93 -10.58 -25.93
CA VAL A 285 6.31 -11.63 -25.10
C VAL A 285 6.89 -13.01 -25.42
N ASP A 286 7.06 -13.34 -26.70
CA ASP A 286 7.67 -14.60 -27.14
C ASP A 286 9.12 -14.74 -26.62
N GLU A 287 9.90 -13.65 -26.67
CA GLU A 287 11.28 -13.60 -26.16
C GLU A 287 11.36 -13.79 -24.64
N GLN A 288 10.33 -13.44 -23.87
CA GLN A 288 10.31 -13.67 -22.42
C GLN A 288 10.14 -15.15 -22.04
N GLN A 289 9.69 -16.01 -22.96
CA GLN A 289 9.47 -17.45 -22.74
C GLN A 289 8.66 -17.77 -21.47
N LEU A 290 7.61 -16.99 -21.22
CA LEU A 290 6.80 -17.11 -20.01
C LEU A 290 5.89 -18.32 -20.08
N LYS A 291 5.86 -19.11 -18.99
CA LYS A 291 4.86 -20.16 -18.81
C LYS A 291 3.54 -19.55 -18.33
N ASP A 292 2.44 -20.05 -18.87
CA ASP A 292 1.07 -19.77 -18.44
C ASP A 292 0.74 -18.27 -18.34
N LEU A 293 1.23 -17.46 -19.28
CA LEU A 293 0.96 -16.03 -19.33
C LEU A 293 -0.54 -15.79 -19.54
N LYS A 294 -1.15 -15.05 -18.62
CA LYS A 294 -2.50 -14.51 -18.79
C LYS A 294 -2.43 -13.11 -19.38
N VAL A 295 -3.32 -12.82 -20.33
CA VAL A 295 -3.42 -11.49 -20.94
C VAL A 295 -4.78 -10.88 -20.60
N TRP A 296 -4.77 -9.68 -20.04
CA TRP A 296 -5.97 -8.92 -19.72
C TRP A 296 -6.03 -7.61 -20.49
N THR A 297 -7.22 -7.29 -20.99
CA THR A 297 -7.49 -6.04 -21.68
C THR A 297 -8.66 -5.31 -21.04
N SER A 298 -8.83 -4.05 -21.42
CA SER A 298 -10.14 -3.40 -21.25
C SER A 298 -11.15 -3.92 -22.28
N GLN A 299 -12.36 -3.38 -22.27
CA GLN A 299 -13.36 -3.60 -23.33
C GLN A 299 -13.23 -2.61 -24.49
N LEU A 300 -12.28 -1.66 -24.42
CA LEU A 300 -12.07 -0.66 -25.46
C LEU A 300 -11.21 -1.21 -26.60
N CYS A 301 -11.62 -0.89 -27.82
CA CYS A 301 -11.14 -1.39 -29.11
C CYS A 301 -9.61 -1.39 -29.21
N ARG A 302 -8.97 -0.27 -28.90
CA ARG A 302 -7.50 -0.13 -28.93
C ARG A 302 -6.74 -1.15 -28.07
N SER A 303 -7.24 -1.51 -26.90
CA SER A 303 -6.57 -2.50 -26.04
C SER A 303 -6.75 -3.93 -26.56
N ILE A 304 -7.94 -4.21 -27.10
CA ILE A 304 -8.30 -5.50 -27.70
C ILE A 304 -7.45 -5.74 -28.95
N GLN A 305 -7.39 -4.77 -29.87
CA GLN A 305 -6.58 -4.85 -31.08
C GLN A 305 -5.09 -5.06 -30.79
N THR A 306 -4.57 -4.49 -29.69
CA THR A 306 -3.20 -4.75 -29.25
C THR A 306 -3.00 -6.19 -28.78
N ALA A 307 -3.94 -6.74 -28.01
CA ALA A 307 -3.86 -8.13 -27.54
C ALA A 307 -4.11 -9.16 -28.65
N GLU A 308 -4.96 -8.87 -29.63
CA GLU A 308 -5.22 -9.75 -30.78
C GLU A 308 -3.93 -10.09 -31.56
N HIS A 309 -2.97 -9.17 -31.63
CA HIS A 309 -1.68 -9.40 -32.29
C HIS A 309 -0.78 -10.39 -31.54
N LEU A 310 -1.04 -10.66 -30.25
CA LEU A 310 -0.26 -11.62 -29.46
C LEU A 310 -0.58 -13.07 -29.83
N GLY A 311 -1.72 -13.33 -30.48
CA GLY A 311 -2.13 -14.69 -30.88
C GLY A 311 -2.44 -15.63 -29.71
N VAL A 312 -2.63 -15.11 -28.49
CA VAL A 312 -2.95 -15.87 -27.29
C VAL A 312 -4.34 -15.49 -26.74
N PRO A 313 -5.00 -16.38 -25.96
CA PRO A 313 -6.25 -16.03 -25.29
C PRO A 313 -6.08 -14.82 -24.35
N TYR A 314 -7.06 -13.93 -24.36
CA TYR A 314 -7.10 -12.77 -23.47
C TYR A 314 -8.49 -12.61 -22.85
N GLU A 315 -8.55 -12.01 -21.67
CA GLU A 315 -9.79 -11.72 -20.94
C GLU A 315 -10.06 -10.21 -20.93
N GLN A 316 -11.30 -9.82 -21.21
CA GLN A 316 -11.70 -8.42 -21.23
C GLN A 316 -12.36 -8.02 -19.91
N TRP A 317 -11.83 -6.98 -19.27
CA TRP A 317 -12.33 -6.47 -18.00
C TRP A 317 -12.87 -5.06 -18.20
N LYS A 318 -14.18 -4.85 -17.98
CA LYS A 318 -14.77 -3.50 -17.99
C LYS A 318 -14.09 -2.58 -16.95
N ALA A 319 -13.67 -3.16 -15.83
CA ALA A 319 -12.91 -2.47 -14.78
C ALA A 319 -11.57 -1.88 -15.27
N LEU A 320 -11.04 -2.36 -16.40
CA LEU A 320 -9.82 -1.84 -17.03
C LEU A 320 -10.10 -0.76 -18.10
N ASN A 321 -11.35 -0.35 -18.35
CA ASN A 321 -11.63 0.78 -19.25
C ASN A 321 -10.99 2.07 -18.72
N GLU A 322 -10.62 2.97 -19.64
CA GLU A 322 -10.05 4.28 -19.27
C GLU A 322 -10.98 5.06 -18.34
N ILE A 323 -10.43 6.03 -17.60
CA ILE A 323 -11.23 6.97 -16.81
C ILE A 323 -12.28 7.65 -17.70
N ASP A 324 -13.53 7.65 -17.24
CA ASP A 324 -14.64 8.30 -17.94
C ASP A 324 -14.54 9.83 -17.76
N ALA A 325 -14.34 10.55 -18.86
CA ALA A 325 -14.27 12.02 -18.87
C ALA A 325 -15.66 12.69 -18.89
N GLY A 326 -16.75 11.92 -18.87
CA GLY A 326 -18.12 12.41 -18.83
C GLY A 326 -18.42 13.37 -19.98
N LEU A 327 -18.85 14.59 -19.64
CA LEU A 327 -19.12 15.63 -20.64
C LEU A 327 -17.89 16.09 -21.45
N CYS A 328 -16.68 15.69 -21.05
CA CYS A 328 -15.42 16.00 -21.73
C CYS A 328 -14.89 14.85 -22.61
N GLU A 329 -15.64 13.76 -22.77
CA GLU A 329 -15.31 12.69 -23.72
C GLU A 329 -15.16 13.22 -25.14
N GLU A 330 -14.22 12.65 -25.91
CA GLU A 330 -13.89 12.98 -27.30
C GLU A 330 -13.38 14.41 -27.54
N MET A 331 -13.21 15.22 -26.48
CA MET A 331 -12.62 16.57 -26.56
C MET A 331 -11.11 16.53 -26.40
N THR A 332 -10.42 17.48 -27.03
CA THR A 332 -9.03 17.82 -26.73
C THR A 332 -8.92 18.62 -25.43
N TYR A 333 -7.74 18.66 -24.82
CA TYR A 333 -7.52 19.49 -23.62
C TYR A 333 -7.77 20.99 -23.88
N ASP A 334 -7.47 21.48 -25.08
CA ASP A 334 -7.70 22.88 -25.45
C ASP A 334 -9.20 23.17 -25.56
N GLU A 335 -9.97 22.28 -26.19
CA GLU A 335 -11.44 22.41 -26.24
C GLU A 335 -12.07 22.37 -24.84
N VAL A 336 -11.57 21.52 -23.92
CA VAL A 336 -12.03 21.49 -22.52
C VAL A 336 -11.71 22.81 -21.83
N LYS A 337 -10.52 23.37 -22.04
CA LYS A 337 -10.11 24.64 -21.46
C LYS A 337 -10.97 25.81 -21.97
N GLU A 338 -11.38 25.79 -23.23
CA GLU A 338 -12.24 26.80 -23.83
C GLU A 338 -13.71 26.67 -23.39
N LYS A 339 -14.26 25.44 -23.42
CA LYS A 339 -15.68 25.17 -23.10
C LYS A 339 -15.97 25.12 -21.60
N PHE A 340 -15.03 24.60 -20.81
CA PHE A 340 -15.18 24.38 -19.37
C PHE A 340 -13.93 24.89 -18.60
N PRO A 341 -13.63 26.20 -18.65
CA PRO A 341 -12.41 26.77 -18.06
C PRO A 341 -12.31 26.54 -16.55
N GLU A 342 -13.43 26.58 -15.83
CA GLU A 342 -13.46 26.28 -14.39
C GLU A 342 -13.10 24.83 -14.08
N GLU A 343 -13.67 23.88 -14.83
CA GLU A 343 -13.40 22.45 -14.65
C GLU A 343 -11.94 22.11 -14.95
N PHE A 344 -11.37 22.72 -16.00
CA PHE A 344 -9.95 22.58 -16.32
C PHE A 344 -9.05 23.04 -15.15
N ALA A 345 -9.37 24.18 -14.53
CA ALA A 345 -8.63 24.70 -13.38
C ALA A 345 -8.81 23.84 -12.12
N LEU A 346 -10.03 23.42 -11.81
CA LEU A 346 -10.33 22.55 -10.65
C LEU A 346 -9.61 21.20 -10.75
N ARG A 347 -9.50 20.64 -11.96
CA ARG A 347 -8.75 19.41 -12.20
C ARG A 347 -7.25 19.57 -12.00
N ASP A 348 -6.70 20.72 -12.33
CA ASP A 348 -5.29 21.02 -12.10
C ASP A 348 -4.96 21.28 -10.62
N GLU A 349 -5.92 21.83 -9.87
CA GLU A 349 -5.83 22.04 -8.43
C GLU A 349 -5.79 20.71 -7.66
N ASP A 350 -6.74 19.81 -7.92
CA ASP A 350 -6.85 18.53 -7.20
C ASP A 350 -7.20 17.38 -8.14
N LYS A 351 -6.21 16.96 -8.92
CA LYS A 351 -6.38 15.94 -9.97
C LYS A 351 -6.82 14.56 -9.48
N TYR A 352 -6.58 14.23 -8.22
CA TYR A 352 -6.95 12.92 -7.67
C TYR A 352 -8.45 12.89 -7.31
N TYR A 353 -8.92 13.89 -6.57
CA TYR A 353 -10.31 13.96 -6.12
C TYR A 353 -11.26 14.63 -7.11
N TYR A 354 -10.74 15.37 -8.09
CA TYR A 354 -11.54 15.96 -9.15
C TYR A 354 -12.31 14.87 -9.90
N ARG A 355 -13.64 15.04 -9.96
CA ARG A 355 -14.54 14.22 -10.76
C ARG A 355 -15.01 15.03 -11.96
N TYR A 356 -14.87 14.46 -13.16
CA TYR A 356 -15.46 15.05 -14.36
C TYR A 356 -16.99 15.15 -14.22
N PRO A 357 -17.64 16.20 -14.73
CA PRO A 357 -19.10 16.26 -14.79
C PRO A 357 -19.67 15.04 -15.53
N ALA A 358 -20.54 14.29 -14.84
CA ALA A 358 -21.09 13.03 -15.32
C ALA A 358 -20.04 11.94 -15.67
N GLY A 359 -18.84 12.03 -15.11
CA GLY A 359 -17.75 11.06 -15.30
C GLY A 359 -17.10 10.63 -13.98
N GLU A 360 -15.83 10.25 -14.05
CA GLU A 360 -15.06 9.67 -12.96
C GLU A 360 -13.94 10.58 -12.43
N SER A 361 -13.47 10.27 -11.22
CA SER A 361 -12.22 10.73 -10.63
C SER A 361 -11.19 9.59 -10.55
N TYR A 362 -9.94 9.89 -10.21
CA TYR A 362 -8.97 8.82 -9.88
C TYR A 362 -9.40 8.03 -8.65
N GLN A 363 -10.10 8.67 -7.70
CA GLN A 363 -10.66 7.99 -6.54
C GLN A 363 -11.72 6.94 -6.95
N ASP A 364 -12.60 7.27 -7.90
CA ASP A 364 -13.58 6.32 -8.44
C ASP A 364 -12.88 5.16 -9.16
N LEU A 365 -11.83 5.50 -9.92
CA LEU A 365 -11.04 4.52 -10.66
C LEU A 365 -10.36 3.51 -9.72
N VAL A 366 -9.82 3.95 -8.58
CA VAL A 366 -9.27 3.07 -7.56
C VAL A 366 -10.30 2.06 -7.07
N GLN A 367 -11.53 2.50 -6.74
CA GLN A 367 -12.60 1.60 -6.30
C GLN A 367 -12.99 0.61 -7.40
N ARG A 368 -13.06 1.07 -8.66
CA ARG A 368 -13.38 0.24 -9.82
C ARG A 368 -12.31 -0.80 -10.14
N VAL A 369 -11.03 -0.46 -9.95
CA VAL A 369 -9.88 -1.31 -10.26
C VAL A 369 -9.51 -2.24 -9.10
N GLU A 370 -10.07 -2.05 -7.90
CA GLU A 370 -9.81 -2.90 -6.73
C GLU A 370 -9.95 -4.42 -7.04
N PRO A 371 -11.01 -4.91 -7.72
CA PRO A 371 -11.10 -6.34 -8.06
C PRO A 371 -9.97 -6.83 -8.97
N VAL A 372 -9.44 -5.97 -9.84
CA VAL A 372 -8.30 -6.30 -10.70
C VAL A 372 -7.04 -6.47 -9.86
N ILE A 373 -6.82 -5.61 -8.86
CA ILE A 373 -5.69 -5.76 -7.92
C ILE A 373 -5.79 -7.08 -7.15
N MET A 374 -6.99 -7.44 -6.68
CA MET A 374 -7.19 -8.71 -5.97
C MET A 374 -6.85 -9.92 -6.85
N GLU A 375 -7.26 -9.88 -8.12
CA GLU A 375 -6.95 -10.96 -9.05
C GLU A 375 -5.46 -10.96 -9.44
N LEU A 376 -4.82 -9.80 -9.64
CA LEU A 376 -3.36 -9.71 -9.86
C LEU A 376 -2.56 -10.25 -8.68
N GLU A 377 -3.09 -10.14 -7.46
CA GLU A 377 -2.45 -10.68 -6.27
C GLU A 377 -2.47 -12.22 -6.21
N ARG A 378 -3.47 -12.82 -6.87
CA ARG A 378 -3.74 -14.26 -6.94
C ARG A 378 -3.03 -14.96 -8.11
N GLN A 379 -2.77 -14.22 -9.19
CA GLN A 379 -2.15 -14.74 -10.40
C GLN A 379 -0.62 -14.77 -10.32
N GLU A 380 -0.01 -15.56 -11.21
CA GLU A 380 1.44 -15.57 -11.44
C GLU A 380 1.84 -14.57 -12.55
N ASN A 381 2.08 -15.05 -13.77
CA ASN A 381 2.50 -14.21 -14.90
C ASN A 381 1.29 -13.59 -15.58
N VAL A 382 1.19 -12.26 -15.55
CA VAL A 382 0.07 -11.52 -16.16
C VAL A 382 0.60 -10.35 -16.97
N LEU A 383 0.09 -10.18 -18.19
CA LEU A 383 0.22 -8.97 -19.00
C LEU A 383 -1.12 -8.22 -18.99
N VAL A 384 -1.10 -6.96 -18.55
CA VAL A 384 -2.26 -6.06 -18.58
C VAL A 384 -2.06 -4.99 -19.64
N VAL A 385 -2.89 -5.02 -20.68
CA VAL A 385 -2.94 -4.00 -21.74
C VAL A 385 -4.11 -3.05 -21.44
N CYS A 386 -3.79 -1.86 -20.94
CA CYS A 386 -4.79 -0.91 -20.43
C CYS A 386 -4.55 0.52 -20.93
N HIS A 387 -4.87 1.53 -20.12
CA HIS A 387 -4.89 2.94 -20.50
C HIS A 387 -4.10 3.81 -19.52
N GLN A 388 -3.98 5.11 -19.78
CA GLN A 388 -3.06 5.96 -19.02
C GLN A 388 -3.50 6.12 -17.56
N ALA A 389 -4.76 6.44 -17.26
CA ALA A 389 -5.19 6.63 -15.87
C ALA A 389 -5.25 5.30 -15.12
N VAL A 390 -5.74 4.24 -15.78
CA VAL A 390 -5.81 2.88 -15.23
C VAL A 390 -4.42 2.36 -14.85
N MET A 391 -3.45 2.46 -15.77
CA MET A 391 -2.08 2.00 -15.54
C MET A 391 -1.41 2.75 -14.39
N ARG A 392 -1.72 4.05 -14.23
CA ARG A 392 -1.24 4.84 -13.08
C ARG A 392 -1.81 4.33 -11.75
N CYS A 393 -3.10 4.01 -11.69
CA CYS A 393 -3.71 3.43 -10.48
C CYS A 393 -3.08 2.08 -10.12
N LEU A 394 -2.90 1.20 -11.10
CA LEU A 394 -2.23 -0.10 -10.91
C LEU A 394 -0.78 0.08 -10.44
N LEU A 395 -0.03 0.96 -11.10
CA LEU A 395 1.37 1.23 -10.77
C LEU A 395 1.51 1.84 -9.37
N ALA A 396 0.61 2.75 -8.99
CA ALA A 396 0.61 3.34 -7.66
C ALA A 396 0.41 2.30 -6.56
N TYR A 397 -0.42 1.28 -6.79
CA TYR A 397 -0.55 0.16 -5.88
C TYR A 397 0.77 -0.60 -5.72
N PHE A 398 1.41 -1.03 -6.81
CA PHE A 398 2.63 -1.85 -6.71
C PHE A 398 3.84 -1.07 -6.17
N LEU A 399 3.90 0.24 -6.41
CA LEU A 399 5.01 1.12 -6.01
C LEU A 399 4.75 1.92 -4.74
N ASP A 400 3.63 1.68 -4.06
CA ASP A 400 3.26 2.38 -2.82
C ASP A 400 3.27 3.91 -2.98
N LYS A 401 2.62 4.39 -4.05
CA LYS A 401 2.54 5.81 -4.38
C LYS A 401 1.29 6.44 -3.81
N SER A 402 1.46 7.67 -3.31
CA SER A 402 0.37 8.42 -2.69
C SER A 402 -0.70 8.84 -3.70
N ALA A 403 -1.88 9.19 -3.20
CA ALA A 403 -2.98 9.74 -3.98
C ALA A 403 -2.58 11.02 -4.76
N ASP A 404 -1.70 11.85 -4.17
CA ASP A 404 -1.20 13.07 -4.82
C ASP A 404 -0.23 12.78 -5.98
N GLU A 405 0.61 11.73 -5.85
CA GLU A 405 1.55 11.33 -6.91
C GLU A 405 0.89 10.54 -8.05
N MET A 406 -0.13 9.73 -7.73
CA MET A 406 -0.74 8.75 -8.65
C MET A 406 -1.15 9.35 -10.02
N PRO A 407 -1.88 10.48 -10.12
CA PRO A 407 -2.29 11.06 -11.40
C PRO A 407 -1.16 11.60 -12.28
N TYR A 408 0.07 11.59 -11.77
CA TYR A 408 1.27 12.12 -12.42
C TYR A 408 2.36 11.06 -12.64
N LEU A 409 2.09 9.78 -12.35
CA LEU A 409 3.02 8.72 -12.71
C LEU A 409 3.20 8.66 -14.24
N LYS A 410 4.44 8.40 -14.68
CA LYS A 410 4.81 8.33 -16.10
C LYS A 410 4.52 6.92 -16.63
N CYS A 411 3.57 6.84 -17.54
CA CYS A 411 3.16 5.62 -18.24
C CYS A 411 3.13 5.90 -19.75
N PRO A 412 4.31 6.02 -20.40
CA PRO A 412 4.39 6.38 -21.80
C PRO A 412 3.77 5.30 -22.71
N LEU A 413 3.34 5.70 -23.90
CA LEU A 413 2.97 4.76 -24.96
C LEU A 413 4.18 3.90 -25.35
N HIS A 414 3.88 2.73 -25.88
CA HIS A 414 4.85 1.79 -26.49
C HIS A 414 5.99 1.31 -25.57
N THR A 415 5.77 1.39 -24.26
CA THR A 415 6.70 0.94 -23.22
C THR A 415 6.02 -0.10 -22.35
N VAL A 416 6.71 -1.20 -22.07
CA VAL A 416 6.30 -2.22 -21.11
C VAL A 416 6.97 -1.94 -19.77
N LEU A 417 6.18 -1.87 -18.71
CA LEU A 417 6.69 -1.87 -17.33
C LEU A 417 6.64 -3.30 -16.78
N LYS A 418 7.81 -3.89 -16.57
CA LYS A 418 7.97 -5.19 -15.95
C LYS A 418 8.09 -5.01 -14.44
N LEU A 419 7.14 -5.58 -13.71
CA LEU A 419 7.03 -5.53 -12.26
C LEU A 419 7.44 -6.89 -11.67
N THR A 420 8.45 -6.88 -10.82
CA THR A 420 8.89 -8.07 -10.06
C THR A 420 8.68 -7.80 -8.57
N PRO A 421 7.64 -8.37 -7.94
CA PRO A 421 7.43 -8.27 -6.50
C PRO A 421 8.64 -8.79 -5.72
N VAL A 422 9.07 -8.05 -4.71
CA VAL A 422 10.16 -8.42 -3.79
C VAL A 422 9.68 -8.23 -2.35
N ALA A 423 10.40 -8.79 -1.37
CA ALA A 423 9.99 -8.83 0.04
C ALA A 423 9.35 -7.55 0.63
N TYR A 424 9.78 -6.35 0.21
CA TYR A 424 9.25 -5.08 0.73
C TYR A 424 8.79 -4.10 -0.33
N GLY A 425 8.52 -4.55 -1.55
CA GLY A 425 8.10 -3.65 -2.62
C GLY A 425 8.03 -4.34 -3.97
N CYS A 426 8.33 -3.59 -5.03
CA CYS A 426 8.32 -4.08 -6.39
C CYS A 426 9.47 -3.45 -7.18
N LYS A 427 10.25 -4.27 -7.87
CA LYS A 427 11.23 -3.80 -8.85
C LYS A 427 10.50 -3.46 -10.14
N VAL A 428 10.86 -2.34 -10.77
CA VAL A 428 10.29 -1.89 -12.04
C VAL A 428 11.40 -1.77 -13.07
N GLU A 429 11.21 -2.43 -14.20
CA GLU A 429 12.05 -2.29 -15.37
C GLU A 429 11.19 -1.70 -16.50
N SER A 430 11.68 -0.64 -17.13
CA SER A 430 10.98 0.05 -18.22
C SER A 430 11.61 -0.36 -19.55
N ILE A 431 10.83 -0.97 -20.43
CA ILE A 431 11.29 -1.57 -21.68
C ILE A 431 10.55 -0.90 -22.84
N SER A 432 11.21 0.02 -23.54
CA SER A 432 10.68 0.64 -24.76
C SER A 432 10.79 -0.33 -25.93
N LEU A 433 9.71 -0.52 -26.70
CA LEU A 433 9.70 -1.44 -27.84
C LEU A 433 10.10 -0.79 -29.17
N ASN A 434 10.77 0.38 -29.12
CA ASN A 434 11.34 1.09 -30.27
C ASN A 434 10.34 1.40 -31.39
N VAL A 435 9.10 1.74 -31.02
CA VAL A 435 8.09 2.27 -31.94
C VAL A 435 7.70 3.67 -31.46
N GLU A 436 7.82 4.68 -32.32
CA GLU A 436 7.47 6.05 -31.97
C GLU A 436 6.00 6.20 -31.59
N ALA A 437 5.70 7.15 -30.72
CA ALA A 437 4.35 7.53 -30.34
C ALA A 437 4.30 8.99 -29.90
N VAL A 438 3.12 9.60 -29.96
CA VAL A 438 2.87 10.89 -29.32
C VAL A 438 3.04 10.82 -27.80
N ASN A 439 3.40 11.95 -27.19
CA ASN A 439 3.44 12.07 -25.74
C ASN A 439 2.09 12.56 -25.20
N THR A 440 1.42 11.74 -24.39
CA THR A 440 0.15 12.06 -23.73
C THR A 440 0.31 12.46 -22.27
N HIS A 441 1.55 12.58 -21.79
CA HIS A 441 1.84 12.98 -20.42
C HIS A 441 1.73 14.50 -20.26
N ARG A 442 0.94 14.92 -19.27
CA ARG A 442 0.87 16.32 -18.81
C ARG A 442 1.40 16.40 -17.38
N ASP A 443 2.49 17.13 -17.22
CA ASP A 443 3.12 17.38 -15.92
C ASP A 443 2.18 18.16 -14.98
N ARG A 444 2.48 18.13 -13.68
CA ARG A 444 1.75 18.93 -12.70
C ARG A 444 1.99 20.41 -13.01
N PRO A 445 0.93 21.22 -13.17
CA PRO A 445 1.10 22.66 -13.34
C PRO A 445 1.86 23.27 -12.15
N GLU A 446 2.76 24.20 -12.43
CA GLU A 446 3.38 25.02 -11.39
C GLU A 446 2.35 26.01 -10.85
N VAL A 447 1.47 25.56 -9.95
CA VAL A 447 0.62 26.47 -9.19
C VAL A 447 1.52 27.12 -8.14
N SER A 448 1.60 28.45 -8.15
CA SER A 448 2.20 29.24 -7.07
C SER A 448 1.52 28.84 -5.76
N ARG A 449 2.18 27.97 -5.00
CA ARG A 449 1.71 27.59 -3.68
C ARG A 449 1.68 28.85 -2.83
N HIS A 450 0.52 29.50 -2.69
CA HIS A 450 0.24 30.24 -1.47
C HIS A 450 0.47 29.25 -0.31
N PRO A 451 1.11 29.66 0.79
CA PRO A 451 1.54 28.73 1.83
C PRO A 451 0.31 28.18 2.56
N THR A 452 -0.29 27.13 2.01
CA THR A 452 -1.03 26.16 2.79
C THR A 452 -0.03 25.58 3.79
N ARG A 453 -0.41 25.64 5.07
CA ARG A 453 0.37 25.17 6.22
C ARG A 453 1.22 23.96 5.87
N PRO A 454 2.49 23.92 6.32
CA PRO A 454 3.37 22.81 6.00
C PRO A 454 2.70 21.51 6.48
N PRO A 455 2.89 20.38 5.76
CA PRO A 455 2.68 19.08 6.38
C PRO A 455 3.52 19.07 7.65
N ALA A 456 3.01 18.47 8.73
CA ALA A 456 3.76 18.34 9.97
C ALA A 456 5.06 17.58 9.68
N GLU A 457 6.14 18.32 9.41
CA GLU A 457 7.48 17.81 9.46
C GLU A 457 7.64 17.20 10.85
N GLY A 458 7.87 15.89 10.88
CA GLY A 458 8.25 15.21 12.09
C GLY A 458 9.45 15.95 12.66
N ARG A 459 9.22 16.67 13.76
CA ARG A 459 10.31 17.17 14.58
C ARG A 459 11.07 15.95 15.04
N CYS A 460 12.19 15.70 14.38
CA CYS A 460 13.30 14.98 14.98
C CYS A 460 13.62 15.73 16.27
N CYS A 461 13.15 15.19 17.40
CA CYS A 461 13.48 15.67 18.72
C CYS A 461 14.98 15.47 18.95
N ARG A 462 15.81 16.41 18.49
CA ARG A 462 17.13 16.64 19.08
C ARG A 462 16.91 17.22 20.47
N GLY A 463 16.68 16.33 21.43
CA GLY A 463 16.84 16.65 22.85
C GLY A 463 18.32 16.90 23.12
N VAL A 464 18.69 18.16 23.23
CA VAL A 464 19.97 18.58 23.81
C VAL A 464 19.92 18.22 25.29
N LEU A 465 20.70 17.22 25.69
CA LEU A 465 21.10 17.01 27.08
C LEU A 465 22.01 18.18 27.47
N GLN A 466 21.44 19.22 28.06
CA GLN A 466 22.21 20.16 28.87
C GLN A 466 22.42 19.53 30.24
N SER A 467 23.68 19.21 30.51
CA SER A 467 24.19 18.80 31.81
C SER A 467 24.13 19.96 32.78
N ASP A 468 23.40 19.77 33.88
CA ASP A 468 23.51 20.58 35.09
C ASP A 468 24.91 20.40 35.67
N GLY A 469 25.72 21.46 35.57
CA GLY A 469 27.02 21.60 36.21
C GLY A 469 27.01 22.86 37.06
N SER A 470 26.74 22.68 38.35
CA SER A 470 26.72 23.70 39.38
C SER A 470 28.06 24.43 39.52
N SER A 471 27.94 25.76 39.61
CA SER A 471 28.88 26.76 40.10
C SER A 471 29.95 26.30 41.09
N LEU A 472 31.20 26.74 40.88
CA LEU A 472 32.09 27.18 41.95
C LEU A 472 33.06 28.25 41.40
N SER A 473 32.95 29.43 42.01
CA SER A 473 33.78 30.61 41.86
C SER A 473 35.15 30.46 42.54
N SER A 474 36.19 31.08 41.96
CA SER A 474 37.27 31.87 42.61
C SER A 474 38.56 31.79 41.79
N HIS A 475 38.97 32.90 41.15
CA HIS A 475 40.10 33.74 41.58
C HIS A 475 41.45 33.02 41.69
N ARG A 476 42.37 33.30 40.76
CA ARG A 476 43.47 34.29 40.93
C ARG A 476 44.43 34.26 39.73
N LYS A 477 44.75 35.46 39.28
CA LYS A 477 45.98 35.99 38.64
C LYS A 477 46.62 35.21 37.50
#